data_AF-A0AAR2L3C4-F1
#
_entry.id   AF-A0AAR2L3C4-F1
#
_cell.length_a   1.000
_cell.length_b   1.000
_cell.length_c   1.000
_cell.angle_alpha   90.00
_cell.angle_beta   90.00
_cell.angle_gamma   90.00
#
_symmetry.space_group_name_H-M   'P 1'
#
loop_
_entity.id
_entity.type
_entity.pdbx_description
1 polymer ?
#
loop_
_entity_poly.entity_id
_entity_poly.type
_entity_poly.pdbx_seq_one_letter_code
_entity_poly.pdbx_strand_id
1 'polypeptide(L)'
;MTMMMIFVKENMRLLIFLIVLSFSLTNVSDVREIHHLKHLTISSTSSVNPTHRQTAMQFGLPPAETVQGRLLKAFFVTVFLSVLMLPLLRTVGLRAFSMASEAYSSGTHSAAFVTCPNDTVAKDLARGIVEKKLAACVNIVPKITSIYEWQGKIEEDSEVLLMIKTRSTKIPALAEYVRSNHPYEVAEVISLPIDQGNPPYLKWIGDIVPE
;
A
#
# COMPACT_ATOMS: atom_id res chain seq x y z
N MET A 1 3.32 7.35 5.54
CA MET A 1 3.48 6.37 6.64
C MET A 1 2.22 6.24 7.52
N THR A 2 1.53 7.34 7.83
CA THR A 2 0.36 7.36 8.74
C THR A 2 -0.88 6.64 8.21
N MET A 3 -1.20 6.75 6.92
CA MET A 3 -2.40 6.15 6.32
C MET A 3 -2.33 4.62 6.24
N MET A 4 -1.13 4.07 6.04
CA MET A 4 -0.88 2.63 6.01
C MET A 4 -0.99 1.99 7.40
N MET A 5 -0.51 2.68 8.44
CA MET A 5 -0.70 2.23 9.82
C MET A 5 -2.18 2.25 10.23
N ILE A 6 -2.96 3.21 9.75
CA ILE A 6 -4.41 3.27 9.98
C ILE A 6 -5.10 2.09 9.29
N PHE A 7 -4.80 1.83 8.01
CA PHE A 7 -5.40 0.73 7.25
C PHE A 7 -5.07 -0.64 7.86
N VAL A 8 -3.82 -0.89 8.27
CA VAL A 8 -3.43 -2.16 8.93
C VAL A 8 -4.10 -2.28 10.30
N LYS A 9 -4.19 -1.18 11.06
CA LYS A 9 -4.84 -1.17 12.39
C LYS A 9 -6.35 -1.38 12.29
N GLU A 10 -7.02 -0.82 11.28
CA GLU A 10 -8.47 -1.00 11.07
C GLU A 10 -8.81 -2.42 10.62
N ASN A 11 -8.05 -2.98 9.67
CA ASN A 11 -8.29 -4.36 9.22
C ASN A 11 -7.98 -5.40 10.30
N MET A 12 -6.95 -5.18 11.12
CA MET A 12 -6.65 -6.04 12.27
C MET A 12 -7.72 -5.94 13.37
N ARG A 13 -8.30 -4.74 13.57
CA ARG A 13 -9.44 -4.54 14.47
C ARG A 13 -10.69 -5.25 13.96
N LEU A 14 -10.96 -5.22 12.66
CA LEU A 14 -12.11 -5.92 12.07
C LEU A 14 -11.98 -7.44 12.20
N LEU A 15 -10.77 -7.98 12.01
CA LEU A 15 -10.48 -9.39 12.19
C LEU A 15 -10.64 -9.83 13.66
N ILE A 16 -10.10 -9.06 14.60
CA ILE A 16 -10.30 -9.31 16.05
C ILE A 16 -11.78 -9.21 16.40
N PHE A 17 -12.52 -8.24 15.84
CA PHE A 17 -13.95 -8.08 16.08
C PHE A 17 -14.76 -9.28 15.56
N LEU A 18 -14.44 -9.81 14.38
CA LEU A 18 -15.10 -11.01 13.83
C LEU A 18 -14.78 -12.27 14.65
N ILE A 19 -13.57 -12.39 15.20
CA ILE A 19 -13.18 -13.48 16.11
C ILE A 19 -13.89 -13.36 17.46
N VAL A 20 -14.03 -12.14 18.00
CA VAL A 20 -14.74 -11.91 19.26
C VAL A 20 -16.26 -12.10 19.08
N LEU A 21 -16.83 -11.67 17.96
CA LEU A 21 -18.25 -11.84 17.67
C LEU A 21 -18.63 -13.32 17.51
N SER A 22 -17.75 -14.14 16.89
CA SER A 22 -17.97 -15.59 16.81
C SER A 22 -17.91 -16.26 18.19
N PHE A 23 -17.05 -15.79 19.09
CA PHE A 23 -17.01 -16.21 20.50
C PHE A 23 -18.19 -15.72 21.34
N SER A 24 -18.75 -14.55 21.02
CA SER A 24 -19.90 -14.00 21.74
C SER A 24 -21.20 -14.68 21.33
N LEU A 25 -21.34 -15.05 20.06
CA LEU A 25 -22.49 -15.80 19.54
C LEU A 25 -22.54 -17.24 20.07
N THR A 26 -21.41 -17.83 20.48
CA THR A 26 -21.37 -19.13 21.16
C THR A 26 -21.73 -19.05 22.65
N ASN A 27 -21.48 -17.91 23.32
CA ASN A 27 -21.74 -17.72 24.76
C ASN A 27 -23.14 -17.22 25.13
N VAL A 28 -23.90 -16.63 24.20
CA VAL A 28 -25.24 -16.06 24.49
C VAL A 28 -26.30 -17.12 24.87
N SER A 29 -26.02 -18.41 24.66
CA SER A 29 -26.96 -19.49 25.00
C SER A 29 -26.88 -19.93 26.48
N ASP A 30 -25.85 -19.52 27.22
CA ASP A 30 -25.54 -20.10 28.55
C ASP A 30 -26.11 -19.29 29.74
N VAL A 31 -26.59 -18.06 29.50
CA VAL A 31 -27.10 -17.19 30.58
C VAL A 31 -28.55 -17.50 30.98
N ARG A 32 -29.29 -18.30 30.19
CA ARG A 32 -30.70 -18.63 30.48
C ARG A 32 -30.92 -19.84 31.40
N GLU A 33 -29.91 -20.67 31.67
CA GLU A 33 -30.06 -21.81 32.60
C GLU A 33 -29.81 -21.48 34.08
N ILE A 34 -29.15 -20.37 34.40
CA ILE A 34 -28.78 -20.06 35.80
C ILE A 34 -29.96 -19.48 36.62
N HIS A 35 -31.06 -19.08 35.99
CA HIS A 35 -32.20 -18.49 36.70
C HIS A 35 -33.23 -19.48 37.27
N HIS A 36 -33.06 -20.79 37.07
CA HIS A 36 -34.06 -21.79 37.50
C HIS A 36 -33.78 -22.56 38.81
N LEU A 37 -32.69 -22.25 39.52
CA LEU A 37 -32.29 -22.95 40.76
C LEU A 37 -32.43 -22.10 42.05
N LYS A 38 -33.49 -21.29 42.17
CA LYS A 38 -33.73 -20.45 43.37
C LYS A 38 -35.05 -20.61 44.12
N HIS A 39 -35.84 -21.66 43.87
CA HIS A 39 -37.00 -21.94 44.71
C HIS A 39 -37.08 -23.42 45.12
N LEU A 40 -36.35 -23.77 46.16
CA LEU A 40 -36.62 -24.94 47.00
C LEU A 40 -36.83 -24.43 48.44
N THR A 41 -38.08 -24.21 48.82
CA THR A 41 -38.51 -24.10 50.22
C THR A 41 -39.77 -24.93 50.43
N ILE A 42 -39.70 -25.75 51.47
CA ILE A 42 -40.59 -26.84 51.87
C ILE A 42 -41.96 -26.33 52.37
N SER A 43 -43.04 -27.02 52.03
CA SER A 43 -44.20 -27.18 52.94
C SER A 43 -44.94 -28.50 52.73
N SER A 44 -45.58 -28.94 53.80
CA SER A 44 -45.97 -30.31 54.19
C SER A 44 -47.36 -30.77 53.75
N THR A 45 -47.47 -32.09 53.48
CA THR A 45 -48.59 -33.03 53.71
C THR A 45 -50.04 -32.60 53.41
N SER A 46 -50.70 -33.31 52.48
CA SER A 46 -51.75 -34.32 52.75
C SER A 46 -52.86 -34.42 51.66
N SER A 47 -53.16 -35.66 51.27
CA SER A 47 -54.48 -36.22 50.93
C SER A 47 -55.16 -35.96 49.55
N VAL A 48 -55.45 -37.10 48.87
CA VAL A 48 -56.64 -37.47 48.06
C VAL A 48 -56.81 -36.97 46.59
N ASN A 49 -56.48 -37.88 45.66
CA ASN A 49 -57.17 -38.41 44.44
C ASN A 49 -58.38 -37.67 43.77
N PRO A 50 -58.80 -38.04 42.52
CA PRO A 50 -58.28 -37.71 41.18
C PRO A 50 -59.35 -37.02 40.27
N THR A 51 -59.09 -36.94 38.95
CA THR A 51 -59.98 -36.65 37.79
C THR A 51 -60.02 -35.23 37.20
N HIS A 52 -59.29 -35.03 36.09
CA HIS A 52 -59.88 -34.51 34.84
C HIS A 52 -58.93 -34.70 33.63
N ARG A 53 -59.48 -35.19 32.51
CA ARG A 53 -58.82 -35.30 31.20
C ARG A 53 -58.45 -33.92 30.66
N GLN A 54 -57.25 -33.78 30.08
CA GLN A 54 -56.96 -32.75 29.08
C GLN A 54 -56.22 -33.35 27.87
N THR A 55 -56.78 -33.05 26.70
CA THR A 55 -56.35 -33.38 25.35
C THR A 55 -55.02 -32.69 25.04
N ALA A 56 -53.96 -33.46 24.79
CA ALA A 56 -52.67 -32.90 24.37
C ALA A 56 -52.61 -32.74 22.85
N MET A 57 -52.65 -31.49 22.39
CA MET A 57 -52.38 -31.09 21.01
C MET A 57 -50.87 -31.25 20.77
N GLN A 58 -50.47 -32.20 19.93
CA GLN A 58 -49.07 -32.54 19.66
C GLN A 58 -48.47 -31.55 18.66
N PHE A 59 -47.96 -30.41 19.15
CA PHE A 59 -47.05 -29.57 18.39
C PHE A 59 -45.68 -30.24 18.36
N GLY A 60 -45.32 -30.83 17.20
CA GLY A 60 -43.99 -31.38 16.97
C GLY A 60 -42.94 -30.28 17.02
N LEU A 61 -42.30 -30.10 18.19
CA LEU A 61 -41.08 -29.32 18.31
C LEU A 61 -40.00 -29.99 17.45
N PRO A 62 -39.23 -29.24 16.64
CA PRO A 62 -38.08 -29.80 15.95
C PRO A 62 -37.15 -30.47 16.97
N PRO A 63 -36.53 -31.61 16.63
CA PRO A 63 -35.75 -32.36 17.59
C PRO A 63 -34.69 -31.45 18.20
N ALA A 64 -34.57 -31.48 19.53
CA ALA A 64 -33.56 -30.70 20.24
C ALA A 64 -32.18 -31.13 19.73
N GLU A 65 -31.58 -30.32 18.86
CA GLU A 65 -30.22 -30.58 18.39
C GLU A 65 -29.29 -30.60 19.59
N THR A 66 -28.62 -31.72 19.80
CA THR A 66 -27.66 -31.90 20.89
C THR A 66 -26.55 -30.85 20.78
N VAL A 67 -26.10 -30.33 21.91
CA VAL A 67 -25.01 -29.33 21.99
C VAL A 67 -23.79 -29.78 21.18
N GLN A 68 -23.50 -31.09 21.21
CA GLN A 68 -22.43 -31.72 20.45
C GLN A 68 -22.62 -31.65 18.93
N GLY A 69 -23.84 -31.79 18.42
CA GLY A 69 -24.15 -31.63 17.00
C GLY A 69 -24.00 -30.19 16.51
N ARG A 70 -24.37 -29.21 17.34
CA ARG A 70 -24.19 -27.78 17.02
C ARG A 70 -22.71 -27.38 17.01
N LEU A 71 -21.94 -27.84 17.98
CA LEU A 71 -20.49 -27.63 18.04
C LEU A 71 -19.77 -28.23 16.84
N LEU A 72 -20.17 -29.45 16.43
CA LEU A 72 -19.56 -30.11 15.27
C LEU A 72 -19.86 -29.37 13.96
N LYS A 73 -21.11 -28.93 13.75
CA LYS A 73 -21.48 -28.10 12.59
C LYS A 73 -20.72 -26.78 12.57
N ALA A 74 -20.61 -26.10 13.71
CA ALA A 74 -19.84 -24.86 13.83
C ALA A 74 -18.37 -25.08 13.47
N PHE A 75 -17.76 -26.16 13.96
CA PHE A 75 -16.38 -26.52 13.63
C PHE A 75 -16.18 -26.69 12.12
N PHE A 76 -17.03 -27.47 11.44
CA PHE A 76 -16.93 -27.67 10.00
C PHE A 76 -17.16 -26.38 9.21
N VAL A 77 -18.09 -25.53 9.64
CA VAL A 77 -18.35 -24.23 9.00
C VAL A 77 -17.14 -23.29 9.16
N THR A 78 -16.51 -23.24 10.34
CA THR A 78 -15.31 -22.42 10.57
C THR A 78 -14.11 -22.93 9.77
N VAL A 79 -13.89 -24.24 9.70
CA VAL A 79 -12.83 -24.84 8.88
C VAL A 79 -13.09 -24.58 7.40
N PHE A 80 -14.32 -24.75 6.93
CA PHE A 80 -14.69 -24.49 5.54
C PHE A 80 -14.53 -23.02 5.16
N LEU A 81 -15.02 -22.09 5.98
CA LEU A 81 -14.85 -20.66 5.76
C LEU A 81 -13.38 -20.23 5.79
N SER A 82 -12.57 -20.78 6.70
CA SER A 82 -11.15 -20.45 6.77
C SER A 82 -10.36 -20.95 5.56
N VAL A 83 -10.63 -22.17 5.09
CA VAL A 83 -10.02 -22.72 3.86
C VAL A 83 -10.48 -21.94 2.62
N LEU A 84 -11.74 -21.53 2.56
CA LEU A 84 -12.28 -20.73 1.46
C LEU A 84 -11.73 -19.29 1.43
N MET A 85 -11.47 -18.70 2.59
CA MET A 85 -10.91 -17.35 2.72
C MET A 85 -9.39 -17.31 2.56
N LEU A 86 -8.68 -18.42 2.78
CA LEU A 86 -7.23 -18.52 2.64
C LEU A 86 -6.66 -18.05 1.29
N PRO A 87 -7.20 -18.44 0.11
CA PRO A 87 -6.70 -17.97 -1.18
C PRO A 87 -6.97 -16.47 -1.39
N LEU A 88 -8.07 -15.93 -0.87
CA LEU A 88 -8.38 -14.51 -0.93
C LEU A 88 -7.40 -13.71 -0.07
N LEU A 89 -7.18 -14.14 1.17
CA LEU A 89 -6.20 -13.55 2.09
C LEU A 89 -4.78 -13.62 1.54
N ARG A 90 -4.38 -14.72 0.92
CA ARG A 90 -3.08 -14.84 0.24
C ARG A 90 -2.97 -13.86 -0.92
N THR A 91 -3.99 -13.75 -1.76
CA THR A 91 -3.97 -12.87 -2.93
C THR A 91 -3.94 -11.40 -2.51
N VAL A 92 -4.74 -11.02 -1.51
CA VAL A 92 -4.74 -9.67 -0.93
C VAL A 92 -3.42 -9.39 -0.23
N GLY A 93 -2.88 -10.34 0.53
CA GLY A 93 -1.59 -10.22 1.21
C GLY A 93 -0.42 -10.07 0.24
N LEU A 94 -0.36 -10.86 -0.83
CA LEU A 94 0.66 -10.75 -1.87
C LEU A 94 0.58 -9.42 -2.62
N ARG A 95 -0.63 -8.93 -2.94
CA ARG A 95 -0.82 -7.63 -3.58
C ARG A 95 -0.45 -6.47 -2.65
N ALA A 96 -0.87 -6.52 -1.39
CA ALA A 96 -0.50 -5.54 -0.39
C ALA A 96 1.01 -5.51 -0.15
N PHE A 97 1.66 -6.69 -0.10
CA PHE A 97 3.11 -6.80 0.04
C PHE A 97 3.85 -6.31 -1.21
N SER A 98 3.36 -6.61 -2.41
CA SER A 98 3.92 -6.11 -3.67
C SER A 98 3.86 -4.58 -3.75
N MET A 99 2.75 -3.97 -3.35
CA MET A 99 2.61 -2.51 -3.29
C MET A 99 3.52 -1.89 -2.22
N ALA A 100 3.71 -2.56 -1.08
CA ALA A 100 4.61 -2.11 -0.03
C ALA A 100 6.09 -2.26 -0.41
N SER A 101 6.43 -3.26 -1.22
CA SER A 101 7.80 -3.53 -1.70
C SER A 101 8.29 -2.53 -2.74
N GLU A 102 7.39 -1.76 -3.36
CA GLU A 102 7.75 -0.67 -4.28
C GLU A 102 8.01 0.67 -3.55
N ALA A 103 8.36 0.63 -2.27
CA ALA A 103 8.78 1.82 -1.53
C ALA A 103 10.11 2.34 -2.09
N TYR A 104 10.03 3.29 -3.03
CA TYR A 104 11.14 4.03 -3.56
C TYR A 104 11.84 4.86 -2.45
N SER A 105 13.16 4.79 -2.38
CA SER A 105 13.96 5.69 -1.52
C SER A 105 14.13 7.05 -2.20
N SER A 106 13.47 8.07 -1.64
CA SER A 106 13.66 9.47 -2.04
C SER A 106 15.16 9.83 -2.06
N GLY A 107 15.55 10.65 -3.03
CA GLY A 107 16.91 11.18 -3.15
C GLY A 107 17.95 10.23 -3.75
N THR A 108 17.55 9.05 -4.26
CA THR A 108 18.46 8.15 -5.00
C THR A 108 18.61 8.53 -6.48
N HIS A 109 17.62 9.22 -7.04
CA HIS A 109 17.64 9.76 -8.40
C HIS A 109 17.40 11.27 -8.39
N SER A 110 17.87 11.92 -9.44
CA SER A 110 17.77 13.37 -9.63
C SER A 110 17.35 13.70 -11.07
N ALA A 111 16.65 14.83 -11.19
CA ALA A 111 16.45 15.52 -12.46
C ALA A 111 17.45 16.69 -12.54
N ALA A 112 18.36 16.65 -13.50
CA ALA A 112 19.31 17.73 -13.76
C ALA A 112 18.86 18.58 -14.94
N PHE A 113 19.18 19.87 -14.88
CA PHE A 113 18.89 20.87 -15.89
C PHE A 113 20.21 21.45 -16.42
N VAL A 114 20.29 21.54 -17.75
CA VAL A 114 21.44 22.11 -18.47
C VAL A 114 20.90 22.92 -19.64
N THR A 115 21.31 24.17 -19.76
CA THR A 115 21.01 25.03 -20.91
C THR A 115 22.12 24.91 -21.96
N CYS A 116 21.73 24.97 -23.24
CA CYS A 116 22.63 24.85 -24.38
C CYS A 116 22.32 25.95 -25.42
N PRO A 117 23.33 26.46 -26.14
CA PRO A 117 23.14 27.58 -27.08
C PRO A 117 22.31 27.23 -28.32
N ASN A 118 22.22 25.93 -28.68
CA ASN A 118 21.48 25.50 -29.86
C ASN A 118 21.15 24.00 -29.82
N ASP A 119 20.29 23.58 -30.75
CA ASP A 119 19.78 22.22 -30.88
C ASP A 119 20.87 21.18 -31.21
N THR A 120 21.89 21.56 -31.99
CA THR A 120 23.00 20.65 -32.32
C THR A 120 23.80 20.29 -31.07
N VAL A 121 24.25 21.30 -30.32
CA VAL A 121 24.97 21.09 -29.04
C VAL A 121 24.11 20.29 -28.07
N ALA A 122 22.83 20.65 -27.91
CA ALA A 122 21.91 19.96 -27.03
C ALA A 122 21.77 18.46 -27.38
N LYS A 123 21.61 18.13 -28.67
CA LYS A 123 21.48 16.74 -29.14
C LYS A 123 22.76 15.94 -28.97
N ASP A 124 23.90 16.52 -29.29
CA ASP A 124 25.19 15.83 -29.19
C ASP A 124 25.56 15.58 -27.72
N LEU A 125 25.33 16.57 -26.85
CA LEU A 125 25.53 16.42 -25.42
C LEU A 125 24.58 15.37 -24.83
N ALA A 126 23.28 15.43 -25.18
CA ALA A 126 22.28 14.46 -24.72
C ALA A 126 22.62 13.02 -25.12
N ARG A 127 23.06 12.81 -26.38
CA ARG A 127 23.51 11.49 -26.85
C ARG A 127 24.71 10.99 -26.05
N GLY A 128 25.75 11.80 -25.94
CA GLY A 128 26.95 11.41 -25.22
C GLY A 128 26.71 11.12 -23.72
N ILE A 129 25.82 11.86 -23.07
CA ILE A 129 25.39 11.61 -21.68
C ILE A 129 24.78 10.20 -21.55
N VAL A 130 23.87 9.82 -22.45
CA VAL A 130 23.18 8.53 -22.39
C VAL A 130 24.12 7.38 -22.80
N GLU A 131 24.92 7.57 -23.85
CA GLU A 131 25.89 6.59 -24.33
C GLU A 131 26.94 6.24 -23.26
N LYS A 132 27.41 7.24 -22.52
CA LYS A 132 28.36 7.06 -21.40
C LYS A 132 27.70 6.58 -20.12
N LYS A 133 26.40 6.27 -20.14
CA LYS A 133 25.62 5.83 -18.97
C LYS A 133 25.69 6.82 -17.80
N LEU A 134 25.79 8.11 -18.09
CA LEU A 134 25.73 9.17 -17.08
C LEU A 134 24.29 9.55 -16.73
N ALA A 135 23.33 9.22 -17.60
CA ALA A 135 21.90 9.34 -17.34
C ALA A 135 21.10 8.26 -18.06
N ALA A 136 19.87 8.03 -17.59
CA ALA A 136 18.94 7.10 -18.20
C ALA A 136 18.23 7.69 -19.41
N CYS A 137 17.82 8.96 -19.30
CA CYS A 137 17.26 9.70 -20.43
C CYS A 137 17.50 11.20 -20.31
N VAL A 138 17.31 11.88 -21.43
CA VAL A 138 17.34 13.34 -21.55
C VAL A 138 16.13 13.78 -22.36
N ASN A 139 15.35 14.73 -21.84
CA ASN A 139 14.35 15.44 -22.63
C ASN A 139 14.96 16.75 -23.13
N ILE A 140 14.68 17.11 -24.38
CA ILE A 140 15.15 18.34 -25.00
C ILE A 140 13.95 19.27 -25.16
N VAL A 141 14.00 20.45 -24.54
CA VAL A 141 12.98 21.51 -24.65
C VAL A 141 13.56 22.62 -25.53
N PRO A 142 13.16 22.69 -26.81
CA PRO A 142 13.72 23.67 -27.73
C PRO A 142 13.12 25.05 -27.54
N LYS A 143 13.81 26.08 -28.04
CA LYS A 143 13.33 27.47 -28.16
C LYS A 143 12.91 28.09 -26.82
N ILE A 144 13.78 27.98 -25.82
CA ILE A 144 13.65 28.78 -24.60
C ILE A 144 14.33 30.14 -24.79
N THR A 145 13.91 31.13 -24.03
CA THR A 145 14.60 32.42 -23.94
C THR A 145 15.20 32.53 -22.55
N SER A 146 16.51 32.65 -22.49
CA SER A 146 17.25 32.88 -21.25
C SER A 146 17.50 34.37 -21.10
N ILE A 147 17.06 34.93 -19.97
CA ILE A 147 17.20 36.35 -19.65
C ILE A 147 18.09 36.46 -18.43
N TYR A 148 19.21 37.17 -18.53
CA TYR A 148 20.20 37.28 -17.47
C TYR A 148 20.93 38.63 -17.51
N GLU A 149 21.63 38.98 -16.42
CA GLU A 149 22.48 40.17 -16.40
C GLU A 149 23.92 39.80 -16.70
N TRP A 150 24.51 40.47 -17.68
CA TRP A 150 25.93 40.37 -18.00
C TRP A 150 26.54 41.75 -18.21
N GLN A 151 27.65 42.01 -17.52
CA GLN A 151 28.37 43.30 -17.60
C GLN A 151 27.47 44.54 -17.41
N GLY A 152 26.48 44.44 -16.50
CA GLY A 152 25.55 45.52 -16.18
C GLY A 152 24.44 45.75 -17.21
N LYS A 153 24.23 44.80 -18.14
CA LYS A 153 23.16 44.83 -19.13
C LYS A 153 22.32 43.56 -19.02
N ILE A 154 21.02 43.71 -19.29
CA ILE A 154 20.14 42.55 -19.46
C ILE A 154 20.35 42.01 -20.87
N GLU A 155 20.75 40.75 -20.95
CA GLU A 155 20.91 39.99 -22.17
C GLU A 155 19.74 39.02 -22.33
N GLU A 156 19.39 38.72 -23.58
CA GLU A 156 18.37 37.73 -23.93
C GLU A 156 18.91 36.81 -25.02
N ASP A 157 19.06 35.53 -24.69
CA ASP A 157 19.55 34.52 -25.63
C ASP A 157 18.51 33.44 -25.91
N SER A 158 18.47 32.99 -27.17
CA SER A 158 17.68 31.81 -27.55
C SER A 158 18.47 30.55 -27.25
N GLU A 159 17.93 29.69 -26.37
CA GLU A 159 18.61 28.48 -25.90
C GLU A 159 17.74 27.23 -26.02
N VAL A 160 18.31 26.10 -25.61
CA VAL A 160 17.67 24.78 -25.50
C VAL A 160 17.91 24.24 -24.10
N LEU A 161 16.85 23.79 -23.43
CA LEU A 161 16.95 23.20 -22.09
C LEU A 161 16.96 21.67 -22.17
N LEU A 162 17.95 21.06 -21.52
CA LEU A 162 18.01 19.63 -21.28
C LEU A 162 17.46 19.31 -19.89
N MET A 163 16.56 18.33 -19.81
CA MET A 163 16.08 17.76 -18.54
C MET A 163 16.49 16.30 -18.45
N ILE A 164 17.54 16.04 -17.67
CA ILE A 164 18.31 14.80 -17.61
C ILE A 164 17.91 13.99 -16.37
N LYS A 165 17.57 12.71 -16.50
CA LYS A 165 17.15 11.86 -15.35
C LYS A 165 18.23 10.81 -15.09
N THR A 166 18.79 10.84 -13.90
CA THR A 166 19.92 9.98 -13.53
C THR A 166 19.91 9.62 -12.05
N ARG A 167 20.86 8.77 -11.63
CA ARG A 167 21.18 8.55 -10.21
C ARG A 167 21.78 9.82 -9.62
N SER A 168 21.40 10.16 -8.39
CA SER A 168 21.96 11.33 -7.69
C SER A 168 23.47 11.23 -7.52
N THR A 169 24.01 10.03 -7.39
CA THR A 169 25.47 9.77 -7.32
C THR A 169 26.21 10.11 -8.61
N LYS A 170 25.53 10.20 -9.77
CA LYS A 170 26.14 10.54 -11.06
C LYS A 170 26.20 12.03 -11.34
N ILE A 171 25.56 12.88 -10.54
CA ILE A 171 25.56 14.33 -10.76
C ILE A 171 26.96 14.93 -10.89
N PRO A 172 27.98 14.57 -10.06
CA PRO A 172 29.33 15.09 -10.24
C PRO A 172 29.97 14.68 -11.57
N ALA A 173 29.83 13.42 -11.97
CA ALA A 173 30.37 12.92 -13.25
C ALA A 173 29.63 13.50 -14.46
N LEU A 174 28.31 13.72 -14.33
CA LEU A 174 27.50 14.40 -15.33
C LEU A 174 27.97 15.86 -15.50
N ALA A 175 28.15 16.61 -14.41
CA ALA A 175 28.61 17.99 -14.44
C ALA A 175 30.01 18.11 -15.07
N GLU A 176 30.92 17.19 -14.75
CA GLU A 176 32.26 17.12 -15.36
C GLU A 176 32.19 16.90 -16.87
N TYR A 177 31.34 15.96 -17.30
CA TYR A 177 31.14 15.68 -18.71
C TYR A 177 30.57 16.88 -19.45
N VAL A 178 29.56 17.54 -18.87
CA VAL A 178 28.99 18.77 -19.44
C VAL A 178 30.07 19.83 -19.56
N ARG A 179 30.81 20.14 -18.49
CA ARG A 179 31.89 21.13 -18.51
C ARG A 179 32.93 20.87 -19.60
N SER A 180 33.28 19.61 -19.84
CA SER A 180 34.30 19.25 -20.83
C SER A 180 33.80 19.31 -22.28
N ASN A 181 32.49 19.32 -22.51
CA ASN A 181 31.89 19.21 -23.84
C ASN A 181 30.91 20.35 -24.17
N HIS A 182 30.78 21.34 -23.27
CA HIS A 182 29.89 22.48 -23.45
C HIS A 182 30.68 23.68 -24.00
N PRO A 183 30.12 24.48 -24.94
CA PRO A 183 30.80 25.63 -25.52
C PRO A 183 30.95 26.82 -24.56
N TYR A 184 30.12 26.91 -23.52
CA TYR A 184 30.23 27.96 -22.51
C TYR A 184 31.35 27.64 -21.53
N GLU A 185 32.08 28.68 -21.11
CA GLU A 185 33.12 28.59 -20.08
C GLU A 185 32.54 28.10 -18.74
N VAL A 186 31.35 28.59 -18.38
CA VAL A 186 30.60 28.18 -17.20
C VAL A 186 29.22 27.72 -17.64
N ALA A 187 29.08 26.42 -17.91
CA ALA A 187 27.81 25.82 -18.28
C ALA A 187 26.87 25.72 -17.05
N GLU A 188 25.59 26.02 -17.23
CA GLU A 188 24.57 25.75 -16.22
C GLU A 188 24.42 24.24 -16.03
N VAL A 189 24.62 23.76 -14.80
CA VAL A 189 24.27 22.40 -14.40
C VAL A 189 23.71 22.46 -12.99
N ILE A 190 22.40 22.29 -12.85
CA ILE A 190 21.71 22.22 -11.56
C ILE A 190 20.89 20.94 -11.47
N SER A 191 20.60 20.47 -10.26
CA SER A 191 19.82 19.24 -10.07
C SER A 191 18.84 19.33 -8.92
N LEU A 192 17.68 18.70 -9.09
CA LEU A 192 16.67 18.52 -8.07
C LEU A 192 16.54 17.02 -7.71
N PRO A 193 16.43 16.67 -6.42
CA PRO A 193 16.17 15.29 -6.03
C PRO A 193 14.75 14.86 -6.47
N ILE A 194 14.62 13.59 -6.86
CA ILE A 194 13.32 12.97 -7.12
C ILE A 194 12.85 12.31 -5.83
N ASP A 195 11.76 12.81 -5.26
CA ASP A 195 11.18 12.30 -4.01
C ASP A 195 10.25 11.12 -4.22
N GLN A 196 9.44 11.15 -5.28
CA GLN A 196 8.42 10.17 -5.58
C GLN A 196 8.27 10.01 -7.10
N GLY A 197 7.74 8.88 -7.53
CA GLY A 197 7.48 8.61 -8.94
C GLY A 197 7.01 7.18 -9.14
N ASN A 198 6.84 6.79 -10.40
CA ASN A 198 6.45 5.44 -10.76
C ASN A 198 7.59 4.44 -10.45
N PRO A 199 7.43 3.49 -9.50
CA PRO A 199 8.55 2.66 -9.03
C PRO A 199 9.23 1.84 -10.13
N PRO A 200 8.51 1.22 -11.10
CA PRO A 200 9.14 0.57 -12.26
C PRO A 200 10.02 1.51 -13.09
N TYR A 201 9.64 2.78 -13.23
CA TYR A 201 10.43 3.78 -13.97
C TYR A 201 11.70 4.17 -13.22
N LEU A 202 11.60 4.39 -11.91
CA LEU A 202 12.75 4.72 -11.07
C LEU A 202 13.73 3.54 -10.98
N LYS A 203 13.19 2.31 -10.90
CA LYS A 203 14.00 1.10 -10.99
C LYS A 203 14.75 1.03 -12.33
N TRP A 204 14.07 1.32 -13.45
CA TRP A 204 14.72 1.34 -14.76
C TRP A 204 15.88 2.35 -14.81
N ILE A 205 15.74 3.55 -14.24
CA ILE A 205 16.86 4.51 -14.16
C ILE A 205 18.07 3.86 -13.46
N GLY A 206 17.82 3.23 -12.30
CA GLY A 206 18.84 2.52 -11.55
C GLY A 206 19.45 1.33 -12.31
N ASP A 207 18.67 0.59 -13.07
CA ASP A 207 19.14 -0.58 -13.81
C ASP A 207 20.07 -0.19 -14.97
N ILE A 208 19.78 0.91 -15.69
CA ILE A 208 20.59 1.29 -16.85
C ILE A 208 21.80 2.15 -16.49
N VAL A 209 21.70 2.96 -15.43
CA VAL A 209 22.79 3.82 -14.96
C VAL A 209 23.55 3.04 -13.87
N PRO A 210 24.81 2.66 -14.08
CA PRO A 210 25.60 1.97 -13.05
C PRO A 210 25.83 2.89 -11.83
N GLU A 211 26.21 2.33 -10.69
CA GLU A 211 26.60 3.15 -9.52
C GLU A 211 27.83 4.01 -9.78
#